data_AF-A0A5E8GSY5-F1
#
_entry.id   AF-A0A5E8GSY5-F1
#
_cell.length_a   1.000
_cell.length_b   1.000
_cell.length_c   1.000
_cell.angle_alpha   90.00
_cell.angle_beta   90.00
_cell.angle_gamma   90.00
#
_symmetry.space_group_name_H-M   'P 1'
#
loop_
_entity.id
_entity.type
_entity.pdbx_description
1 polymer ?
#
loop_
_entity_poly.entity_id
_entity_poly.type
_entity_poly.pdbx_seq_one_letter_code
_entity_poly.pdbx_strand_id
1 'polypeptide(L)' 'MADVKKLKEILIDDLIDRIENGEQKLSEDGEVIRTPAPAQILSVAAKVAKDFAGQEEDENVIPMAKNLSSKLEKYRAANA' A
#
# COMPACT_ATOMS: atom_id res chain seq x y z
N MET A 1 -14.00 -0.62 20.55
CA MET A 1 -13.83 -0.86 19.10
C MET A 1 -12.82 0.11 18.44
N ALA A 2 -11.95 0.81 19.17
CA ALA A 2 -11.00 1.76 18.56
C ALA A 2 -9.78 1.08 17.90
N ASP A 3 -9.39 -0.10 18.36
CA ASP A 3 -8.11 -0.73 17.97
C ASP A 3 -8.11 -1.24 16.52
N VAL A 4 -9.24 -1.76 16.03
CA VAL A 4 -9.34 -2.30 14.66
C VAL A 4 -9.25 -1.20 13.61
N LYS A 5 -9.88 -0.04 13.86
CA LYS A 5 -9.81 1.13 12.96
C LYS A 5 -8.36 1.58 12.77
N LYS A 6 -7.62 1.71 13.87
CA LYS A 6 -6.21 2.10 13.85
C LYS A 6 -5.34 1.07 13.11
N LEU A 7 -5.62 -0.22 13.25
CA LEU A 7 -4.91 -1.26 12.49
C LEU A 7 -5.15 -1.16 10.97
N LYS A 8 -6.37 -0.79 10.53
CA LYS A 8 -6.65 -0.54 9.10
C LYS A 8 -5.86 0.65 8.58
N GLU A 9 -5.83 1.75 9.33
CA GLU A 9 -5.07 2.95 8.98
C GLU A 9 -3.58 2.62 8.83
N ILE A 10 -2.99 1.92 9.81
CA ILE A 10 -1.59 1.47 9.77
C ILE A 10 -1.32 0.57 8.55
N LEU A 11 -2.22 -0.38 8.27
CA LEU A 11 -2.07 -1.28 7.12
C LEU A 11 -2.07 -0.51 5.79
N ILE A 12 -2.98 0.45 5.61
CA ILE A 12 -3.00 1.25 4.38
C ILE A 12 -1.71 2.07 4.25
N ASP A 13 -1.27 2.69 5.34
CA ASP A 13 -0.07 3.53 5.35
C ASP A 13 1.20 2.72 4.99
N ASP A 14 1.36 1.52 5.58
CA ASP A 14 2.45 0.59 5.23
C ASP A 14 2.42 0.19 3.75
N LEU A 15 1.23 -0.11 3.22
CA LEU A 15 1.08 -0.46 1.81
C LEU A 15 1.42 0.71 0.88
N ILE A 16 1.04 1.95 1.24
CA ILE A 16 1.43 3.14 0.49
C ILE A 16 2.95 3.28 0.49
N ASP A 17 3.58 3.22 1.66
CA ASP A 17 5.03 3.35 1.79
C ASP A 17 5.78 2.34 0.93
N ARG A 18 5.37 1.06 0.97
CA ARG A 18 5.99 0.00 0.16
C ARG A 18 5.77 0.17 -1.34
N ILE A 19 4.68 0.79 -1.77
CA ILE A 19 4.45 1.12 -3.19
C ILE A 19 5.34 2.27 -3.62
N GLU A 20 5.46 3.32 -2.81
CA GLU A 20 6.22 4.52 -3.15
C GLU A 20 7.72 4.30 -3.07
N ASN A 21 8.18 3.59 -2.05
CA ASN A 21 9.59 3.40 -1.76
C ASN A 21 10.14 2.05 -2.25
N GLY A 22 9.26 1.13 -2.65
CA GLY A 22 9.63 -0.22 -3.04
C GLY A 22 10.06 -1.08 -1.85
N GLU A 23 10.74 -2.18 -2.14
CA GLU A 23 11.35 -3.05 -1.11
C GLU A 23 12.83 -2.80 -0.97
N GLN A 24 13.29 -2.77 0.27
CA GLN A 24 14.71 -2.83 0.58
C GLN A 24 15.17 -4.28 0.60
N LYS A 25 16.18 -4.60 -0.19
CA LYS A 25 16.81 -5.92 -0.24
C LYS A 25 18.30 -5.77 -0.01
N LEU A 26 18.90 -6.78 0.62
CA LEU A 26 20.35 -6.91 0.67
C LEU A 26 20.81 -7.55 -0.64
N SER A 27 21.74 -6.90 -1.33
CA SER A 27 22.46 -7.50 -2.46
C SER A 27 23.42 -8.59 -1.95
N GLU A 28 23.95 -9.39 -2.87
CA GLU A 28 24.96 -10.42 -2.54
C GLU A 28 26.23 -9.81 -1.94
N ASP A 29 26.54 -8.55 -2.26
CA ASP A 29 27.68 -7.79 -1.74
C ASP A 29 27.39 -7.11 -0.39
N GLY A 30 26.18 -7.32 0.18
CA GLY A 30 25.78 -6.74 1.47
C GLY A 30 25.29 -5.30 1.41
N GLU A 31 25.04 -4.75 0.21
CA GLU A 31 24.49 -3.41 0.03
C GLU A 31 22.96 -3.42 0.13
N VAL A 32 22.38 -2.39 0.73
CA VAL A 32 20.92 -2.22 0.73
C VAL A 32 20.50 -1.58 -0.59
N ILE A 33 19.87 -2.37 -1.46
CA ILE A 33 19.29 -1.91 -2.71
C ILE A 33 17.78 -1.72 -2.57
N ARG A 34 17.23 -0.76 -3.31
CA ARG A 34 15.78 -0.58 -3.44
C ARG A 34 15.31 -1.23 -4.73
N THR A 35 14.38 -2.17 -4.60
CA THR A 35 13.69 -2.79 -5.73
C THR A 35 12.26 -2.29 -5.82
N PRO A 36 11.65 -2.24 -7.01
CA PRO A 36 10.24 -1.92 -7.14
C PRO A 36 9.37 -2.82 -6.26
N ALA A 37 8.20 -2.32 -5.86
CA ALA A 37 7.27 -3.06 -5.02
C ALA A 37 6.89 -4.40 -5.70
N PRO A 38 6.98 -5.53 -4.99
CA PRO A 38 6.70 -6.83 -5.59
C PRO A 38 5.22 -6.98 -5.93
N ALA A 39 4.92 -7.80 -6.94
CA ALA A 39 3.55 -8.03 -7.43
C ALA A 39 2.56 -8.45 -6.33
N GLN A 40 3.04 -9.19 -5.31
CA GLN A 40 2.22 -9.58 -4.17
C GLN A 40 1.71 -8.36 -3.38
N ILE A 41 2.56 -7.37 -3.14
CA ILE A 41 2.18 -6.14 -2.43
C ILE A 41 1.21 -5.30 -3.24
N LEU A 42 1.45 -5.20 -4.56
CA LEU A 42 0.51 -4.52 -5.45
C LEU A 42 -0.88 -5.20 -5.47
N SER A 43 -0.92 -6.53 -5.38
CA SER A 43 -2.16 -7.30 -5.31
C SER A 43 -2.90 -7.10 -3.99
N VAL A 44 -2.18 -7.20 -2.87
CA VAL A 44 -2.74 -6.96 -1.53
C VAL A 44 -3.26 -5.53 -1.41
N ALA A 45 -2.49 -4.54 -1.85
CA ALA A 45 -2.89 -3.15 -1.85
C ALA A 45 -4.15 -2.89 -2.69
N ALA A 46 -4.24 -3.49 -3.87
CA ALA A 46 -5.44 -3.36 -4.72
C ALA A 46 -6.68 -3.95 -4.03
N LYS A 47 -6.53 -5.10 -3.36
CA LYS A 47 -7.61 -5.71 -2.58
C LYS A 47 -8.03 -4.83 -1.42
N VAL A 48 -7.08 -4.38 -0.60
CA VAL A 48 -7.32 -3.52 0.56
C VAL A 48 -8.02 -2.22 0.15
N ALA A 49 -7.52 -1.57 -0.91
CA ALA A 49 -8.12 -0.33 -1.40
C ALA A 49 -9.59 -0.51 -1.82
N LYS A 50 -9.91 -1.63 -2.48
CA LYS A 50 -11.28 -1.98 -2.88
C LYS A 50 -12.16 -2.31 -1.67
N ASP A 51 -11.68 -3.17 -0.79
CA ASP A 51 -12.44 -3.66 0.37
C ASP A 51 -12.75 -2.52 1.36
N PHE A 52 -11.84 -1.55 1.50
CA PHE A 52 -12.00 -0.43 2.42
C PHE A 52 -12.73 0.78 1.82
N ALA A 53 -12.59 1.02 0.51
CA ALA A 53 -13.37 2.07 -0.15
C ALA A 53 -14.88 1.77 -0.17
N GLY A 54 -15.28 0.51 -0.04
CA GLY A 54 -16.68 0.08 0.06
C GLY A 54 -17.26 0.05 1.47
N GLN A 55 -16.48 0.33 2.52
CA GLN A 55 -16.97 0.36 3.90
C GLN A 55 -17.46 1.77 4.24
N GLU A 56 -18.77 1.97 4.40
CA GLU A 56 -19.37 3.29 4.70
C GLU A 56 -19.07 3.81 6.11
N GLU A 57 -18.64 2.95 7.03
CA GLU A 57 -18.54 3.28 8.46
C GLU A 57 -17.23 3.97 8.89
N ASP A 58 -16.26 4.13 7.98
CA ASP A 58 -14.88 4.44 8.38
C ASP A 58 -14.34 5.69 7.67
N GLU A 59 -14.75 6.87 8.19
CA GLU A 59 -14.50 8.21 7.61
C GLU A 59 -13.03 8.55 7.31
N ASN A 60 -12.08 7.95 8.03
CA ASN A 60 -10.65 8.16 7.82
C ASN A 60 -10.07 7.15 6.83
N VAL A 61 -10.56 5.91 6.88
CA VAL A 61 -10.06 4.79 6.08
C VAL A 61 -10.50 4.95 4.62
N ILE A 62 -11.71 5.47 4.35
CA ILE A 62 -12.19 5.68 2.97
C ILE A 62 -11.26 6.63 2.17
N PRO A 63 -10.92 7.85 2.65
CA PRO A 63 -9.93 8.70 1.99
C PRO A 63 -8.57 8.03 1.80
N MET A 64 -8.08 7.30 2.81
CA MET A 64 -6.79 6.59 2.72
C MET A 64 -6.82 5.48 1.67
N ALA A 65 -7.90 4.70 1.59
CA ALA A 65 -8.08 3.64 0.59
C ALA A 65 -8.17 4.22 -0.84
N LYS A 66 -8.80 5.39 -1.00
CA LYS A 66 -8.80 6.13 -2.27
C LYS A 66 -7.40 6.62 -2.64
N ASN A 67 -6.64 7.15 -1.68
CA ASN A 67 -5.23 7.52 -1.90
C ASN A 67 -4.41 6.31 -2.33
N LEU A 68 -4.53 5.17 -1.62
CA LEU A 68 -3.87 3.91 -1.98
C LEU A 68 -4.20 3.46 -3.41
N SER A 69 -5.47 3.52 -3.83
CA SER A 69 -5.88 3.26 -5.22
C SER A 69 -5.16 4.16 -6.21
N SER A 70 -5.11 5.47 -5.94
CA SER A 70 -4.43 6.43 -6.82
C SER A 70 -2.92 6.17 -6.91
N LYS A 71 -2.27 5.81 -5.80
CA LYS A 71 -0.84 5.45 -5.78
C LYS A 71 -0.57 4.21 -6.62
N LEU A 72 -1.43 3.19 -6.52
CA LEU A 72 -1.34 1.99 -7.35
C LEU A 72 -1.47 2.29 -8.86
N GLU A 73 -2.40 3.15 -9.25
CA GLU A 73 -2.56 3.55 -10.65
C GLU A 73 -1.31 4.26 -11.18
N LYS A 74 -0.77 5.21 -10.40
CA LYS A 74 0.47 5.91 -10.74
C LYS A 74 1.66 4.96 -10.84
N TYR A 75 1.78 4.04 -9.89
CA TYR A 75 2.84 3.04 -9.90
C TYR A 75 2.75 2.17 -11.16
N ARG A 76 1.56 1.67 -11.50
CA ARG A 76 1.34 0.89 -12.73
C ARG A 76 1.69 1.69 -13.98
N ALA A 77 1.28 2.95 -14.06
CA ALA A 77 1.59 3.81 -15.20
C ALA A 77 3.10 4.10 -15.34
N ALA A 78 3.84 4.17 -14.22
CA ALA A 78 5.28 4.41 -14.23
C ALA A 78 6.12 3.15 -14.54
N ASN A 79 5.52 1.96 -14.48
CA ASN A 79 6.21 0.67 -14.62
C ASN A 79 5.57 -0.25 -15.70
N ALA A 80 4.71 0.30 -16.57
CA ALA A 80 4.09 -0.38 -17.72
C ALA A 80 4.89 -0.10 -19.01
#